data_AF-A0A6A9SZX7-F1
#
_entry.id   AF-A0A6A9SZX7-F1
#
_cell.length_a   1.000
_cell.length_b   1.000
_cell.length_c   1.000
_cell.angle_alpha   90.00
_cell.angle_beta   90.00
_cell.angle_gamma   90.00
#
_symmetry.space_group_name_H-M   'P 1'
#
loop_
_entity.id
_entity.type
_entity.pdbx_description
1 polymer ?
#
loop_
_entity_poly.entity_id
_entity_poly.type
_entity_poly.pdbx_seq_one_letter_code
_entity_poly.pdbx_strand_id
1 'polypeptide(L)'
;MLRTAAAGLLAGLAGCGERTETPTATPEGGPSPPTTTPSEYETVVDLVEEGADPNGERSIRPLLEEYTDDDTLLYLREGRFLLSGIWNIEGISNLALVGDHATLVPAEGDDTVQINAIDSRDIAVEGLHFDYTNPEVDGRALQLKVSDGLLVSNISVAGQIDRGGGPVRVDVTDPDGKGVVERVSIPDGSGESRVTGMYVGDDNHGEIVFRDCHVEGFSDNGLYADPPCRANRRRGRLLRELRHLERPNQERVGRPRRPHPV
;
A
#
# COMPACT_ATOMS: atom_id res chain seq x y z
N MET A 1 25.62 -20.00 -52.48
CA MET A 1 26.16 -21.29 -52.96
C MET A 1 26.03 -22.31 -51.83
N LEU A 2 25.51 -23.51 -52.15
CA LEU A 2 25.44 -24.78 -51.38
C LEU A 2 24.82 -24.74 -49.96
N ARG A 3 23.60 -25.27 -49.73
CA ARG A 3 23.21 -26.70 -49.49
C ARG A 3 24.01 -27.33 -48.34
N THR A 4 23.42 -27.89 -47.28
CA THR A 4 22.68 -29.18 -47.30
C THR A 4 21.82 -29.36 -46.04
N ALA A 5 20.69 -30.07 -46.20
CA ALA A 5 19.71 -30.44 -45.20
C ALA A 5 20.09 -31.70 -44.40
N ALA A 6 19.41 -31.93 -43.27
CA ALA A 6 19.11 -33.27 -42.76
C ALA A 6 17.77 -33.27 -42.01
N ALA A 7 16.78 -33.92 -42.62
CA ALA A 7 15.53 -34.34 -41.98
C ALA A 7 15.75 -35.77 -41.45
N GLY A 8 15.28 -36.04 -40.22
CA GLY A 8 15.19 -37.37 -39.64
C GLY A 8 13.77 -37.63 -39.13
N LEU A 9 13.16 -38.71 -39.61
CA LEU A 9 11.78 -39.11 -39.37
C LEU A 9 11.70 -40.24 -38.32
N LEU A 10 10.66 -40.16 -37.47
CA LEU A 10 9.90 -41.23 -36.78
C LEU A 10 10.54 -42.12 -35.69
N ALA A 11 9.93 -42.07 -34.50
CA ALA A 11 9.47 -43.27 -33.80
C ALA A 11 8.26 -42.92 -32.92
N GLY A 12 7.09 -43.49 -33.24
CA GLY A 12 5.94 -43.52 -32.35
C GLY A 12 5.96 -44.78 -31.51
N LEU A 13 5.83 -44.63 -30.20
CA LEU A 13 5.47 -45.70 -29.26
C LEU A 13 4.40 -45.15 -28.32
N ALA A 14 3.24 -45.79 -28.32
CA ALA A 14 2.18 -45.58 -27.35
C ALA A 14 2.59 -46.18 -26.00
N GLY A 15 2.37 -45.45 -24.90
CA GLY A 15 2.63 -45.97 -23.55
C GLY A 15 2.17 -44.99 -22.47
N CYS A 16 1.17 -45.45 -21.70
CA CYS A 16 0.64 -45.04 -20.40
C CYS A 16 1.16 -43.74 -19.73
N GLY A 17 0.20 -42.94 -19.28
CA GLY A 17 0.40 -41.60 -18.79
C GLY A 17 1.09 -41.48 -17.43
N GLU A 18 1.87 -40.42 -17.33
CA GLU A 18 2.02 -39.56 -16.17
C GLU A 18 2.14 -38.15 -16.76
N ARG A 19 1.15 -37.28 -16.49
CA ARG A 19 1.31 -35.85 -16.77
C ARG A 19 2.31 -35.34 -15.74
N THR A 20 3.57 -35.24 -16.13
CA THR A 20 4.49 -34.33 -15.45
C THR A 20 4.04 -32.92 -15.81
N GLU A 21 3.17 -32.33 -14.99
CA GLU A 21 2.94 -30.90 -15.01
C GLU A 21 4.26 -30.24 -14.62
N THR A 22 5.03 -29.82 -15.63
CA THR A 22 6.10 -28.84 -15.44
C THR A 22 5.45 -27.64 -14.76
N PRO A 23 5.86 -27.26 -13.53
CA PRO A 23 5.38 -26.04 -12.93
C PRO A 23 5.76 -24.91 -13.88
N THR A 24 4.76 -24.28 -14.50
CA THR A 24 4.97 -22.99 -15.14
C THR A 24 5.36 -22.06 -14.00
N ALA A 25 6.64 -21.68 -13.96
CA ALA A 25 7.10 -20.64 -13.07
C ALA A 25 6.21 -19.42 -13.30
N THR A 26 5.40 -19.08 -12.30
CA THR A 26 4.79 -17.76 -12.21
C THR A 26 5.93 -16.76 -12.34
N PRO A 27 5.91 -15.82 -13.29
CA PRO A 27 6.89 -14.74 -13.27
C PRO A 27 6.69 -14.02 -11.95
N GLU A 28 7.69 -14.08 -11.06
CA GLU A 28 7.77 -13.21 -9.91
C GLU A 28 7.75 -11.79 -10.46
N GLY A 29 6.60 -11.12 -10.32
CA GLY A 29 6.43 -9.75 -10.74
C GLY A 29 7.32 -8.88 -9.88
N GLY A 30 8.49 -8.51 -10.40
CA GLY A 30 9.29 -7.45 -9.81
C GLY A 30 8.47 -6.16 -9.67
N PRO A 31 8.89 -5.23 -8.79
CA PRO A 31 8.18 -3.98 -8.60
C PRO A 31 7.96 -3.28 -9.93
N SER A 32 6.72 -2.86 -10.18
CA SER A 32 6.41 -2.07 -11.38
C SER A 32 7.01 -0.66 -11.21
N PRO A 33 7.53 -0.05 -12.28
CA PRO A 33 8.07 1.30 -12.20
C PRO A 33 7.00 2.30 -11.73
N PRO A 34 7.40 3.41 -11.10
CA PRO A 34 6.48 4.48 -10.71
C PRO A 34 5.78 5.06 -11.94
N THR A 35 4.56 5.57 -11.75
CA THR A 35 3.77 6.16 -12.84
C THR A 35 3.94 7.67 -12.93
N THR A 36 4.27 8.33 -11.83
CA THR A 36 4.64 9.74 -11.73
C THR A 36 5.86 10.03 -12.59
N THR A 37 5.75 11.06 -13.44
CA THR A 37 6.85 11.46 -14.34
C THR A 37 7.48 12.76 -13.86
N PRO A 38 8.83 12.86 -13.75
CA PRO A 38 9.49 14.08 -13.28
C PRO A 38 9.15 15.35 -14.07
N SER A 39 8.73 15.24 -15.34
CA SER A 39 8.33 16.38 -16.17
C SER A 39 6.98 17.01 -15.77
N GLU A 40 6.23 16.40 -14.87
CA GLU A 40 4.95 16.90 -14.35
C GLU A 40 5.13 17.90 -13.20
N TYR A 41 6.36 18.10 -12.74
CA TYR A 41 6.72 18.92 -11.58
C TYR A 41 7.66 20.06 -12.00
N GLU A 42 7.56 21.20 -11.32
CA GLU A 42 8.48 22.32 -11.50
C GLU A 42 9.83 22.01 -10.85
N THR A 43 9.78 21.43 -9.65
CA THR A 43 10.96 21.11 -8.86
C THR A 43 11.10 19.60 -8.71
N VAL A 44 12.31 19.08 -8.92
CA VAL A 44 12.66 17.69 -8.68
C VAL A 44 13.86 17.66 -7.75
N VAL A 45 13.70 17.05 -6.58
CA VAL A 45 14.73 16.97 -5.53
C VAL A 45 15.13 15.53 -5.35
N ASP A 46 16.40 15.23 -5.61
CA ASP A 46 16.99 13.93 -5.24
C ASP A 46 17.48 13.99 -3.80
N LEU A 47 16.75 13.35 -2.89
CA LEU A 47 17.03 13.47 -1.46
C LEU A 47 18.40 12.90 -1.08
N VAL A 48 18.96 11.95 -1.85
CA VAL A 48 20.29 11.41 -1.60
C VAL A 48 21.37 12.41 -2.01
N GLU A 49 21.18 13.14 -3.11
CA GLU A 49 22.08 14.24 -3.49
C GLU A 49 22.05 15.38 -2.47
N GLU A 50 20.89 15.61 -1.84
CA GLU A 50 20.70 16.55 -0.73
C GLU A 50 21.18 16.03 0.63
N GLY A 51 21.75 14.83 0.68
CA GLY A 51 22.45 14.30 1.86
C GLY A 51 21.61 13.40 2.76
N ALA A 52 20.48 12.87 2.27
CA ALA A 52 19.77 11.77 2.90
C ALA A 52 20.72 10.59 3.08
N ASP A 53 20.61 9.92 4.23
CA ASP A 53 21.46 8.78 4.54
C ASP A 53 20.80 7.47 4.09
N PRO A 54 21.31 6.82 3.03
CA PRO A 54 20.73 5.58 2.49
C PRO A 54 21.04 4.35 3.36
N ASN A 55 21.80 4.49 4.44
CA ASN A 55 22.09 3.40 5.39
C ASN A 55 21.23 3.46 6.65
N GLY A 56 20.46 4.54 6.85
CA GLY A 56 19.51 4.65 7.94
C GLY A 56 20.12 4.97 9.31
N GLU A 57 21.32 5.56 9.36
CA GLU A 57 21.91 6.07 10.60
C GLU A 57 21.30 7.42 11.01
N ARG A 58 20.80 8.19 10.02
CA ARG A 58 20.15 9.49 10.24
C ARG A 58 18.76 9.53 9.62
N SER A 59 17.82 10.13 10.36
CA SER A 59 16.45 10.31 9.90
C SER A 59 16.40 11.20 8.67
N ILE A 60 15.61 10.80 7.67
CA ILE A 60 15.37 11.57 6.45
C ILE A 60 14.34 12.69 6.64
N ARG A 61 13.57 12.65 7.73
CA ARG A 61 12.48 13.61 7.99
C ARG A 61 12.89 15.08 7.83
N PRO A 62 14.04 15.56 8.34
CA PRO A 62 14.42 16.96 8.17
C PRO A 62 14.51 17.39 6.69
N LEU A 63 14.98 16.52 5.80
CA LEU A 63 15.05 16.82 4.37
C LEU A 63 13.68 16.76 3.72
N LEU A 64 12.82 15.81 4.14
CA LEU A 64 11.44 15.78 3.70
C LEU A 64 10.72 17.08 4.07
N GLU A 65 10.87 17.55 5.30
CA GLU A 65 10.29 18.81 5.78
C GLU A 65 10.89 20.04 5.06
N GLU A 66 12.19 20.05 4.79
CA GLU A 66 12.88 21.15 4.12
C GLU A 66 12.43 21.33 2.66
N TYR A 67 12.22 20.23 1.95
CA TYR A 67 11.89 20.26 0.52
C TYR A 67 10.40 20.05 0.20
N THR A 68 9.54 20.00 1.23
CA THR A 68 8.08 19.98 1.01
C THR A 68 7.63 21.35 0.51
N ASP A 69 7.24 21.43 -0.75
CA ASP A 69 6.67 22.62 -1.39
C ASP A 69 5.68 22.22 -2.49
N ASP A 70 4.95 23.19 -3.02
CA ASP A 70 4.08 23.01 -4.17
C ASP A 70 4.89 22.59 -5.42
N ASP A 71 4.24 21.88 -6.34
CA ASP A 71 4.80 21.48 -7.65
C ASP A 71 6.18 20.80 -7.56
N THR A 72 6.35 19.95 -6.54
CA THR A 72 7.63 19.32 -6.19
C THR A 72 7.56 17.78 -6.21
N LEU A 73 8.58 17.16 -6.81
CA LEU A 73 8.83 15.72 -6.72
C LEU A 73 10.05 15.49 -5.82
N LEU A 74 9.84 14.80 -4.71
CA LEU A 74 10.88 14.26 -3.84
C LEU A 74 11.22 12.84 -4.27
N TYR A 75 12.45 12.62 -4.70
CA TYR A 75 12.92 11.35 -5.23
C TYR A 75 13.86 10.65 -4.25
N LEU A 76 13.58 9.37 -3.99
CA LEU A 76 14.42 8.47 -3.22
C LEU A 76 14.98 7.37 -4.11
N ARG A 77 16.30 7.37 -4.27
CA ARG A 77 17.03 6.25 -4.86
C ARG A 77 17.02 5.03 -3.93
N GLU A 78 17.51 3.92 -4.45
CA GLU A 78 17.69 2.68 -3.70
C GLU A 78 18.45 2.94 -2.39
N GLY A 79 17.91 2.43 -1.29
CA GLY A 79 18.47 2.64 0.04
C GLY A 79 17.51 2.25 1.16
N ARG A 80 18.02 2.30 2.39
CA ARG A 80 17.25 2.11 3.62
C ARG A 80 17.33 3.39 4.44
N PHE A 81 16.25 4.14 4.49
CA PHE A 81 16.20 5.46 5.11
C PHE A 81 15.43 5.38 6.42
N LEU A 82 16.05 5.89 7.48
CA LEU A 82 15.40 6.01 8.77
C LEU A 82 14.33 7.10 8.70
N LEU A 83 13.13 6.82 9.19
CA LEU A 83 12.07 7.81 9.37
C LEU A 83 11.69 7.86 10.84
N SER A 84 11.88 9.02 11.46
CA SER A 84 11.48 9.29 12.84
C SER A 84 10.29 10.24 12.85
N GLY A 85 9.27 9.96 13.64
CA GLY A 85 8.10 10.79 13.82
C GLY A 85 7.24 10.94 12.58
N ILE A 86 6.35 11.93 12.63
CA ILE A 86 5.43 12.24 11.54
C ILE A 86 6.10 13.24 10.59
N TRP A 87 6.13 12.92 9.29
CA TRP A 87 6.31 13.92 8.23
C TRP A 87 4.93 14.46 7.84
N ASN A 88 4.70 15.75 8.11
CA ASN A 88 3.44 16.42 7.83
C ASN A 88 3.51 17.22 6.53
N ILE A 89 2.55 16.96 5.65
CA ILE A 89 2.26 17.68 4.42
C ILE A 89 0.92 18.39 4.65
N GLU A 90 0.94 19.71 4.72
CA GLU A 90 -0.23 20.53 5.03
C GLU A 90 -0.36 21.68 4.05
N GLY A 91 -1.52 21.81 3.40
CA GLY A 91 -1.77 22.91 2.48
C GLY A 91 -0.99 22.84 1.16
N ILE A 92 -0.44 21.68 0.79
CA ILE A 92 0.42 21.52 -0.38
C ILE A 92 -0.38 21.07 -1.60
N SER A 93 0.02 21.54 -2.78
CA SER A 93 -0.53 21.17 -4.08
C SER A 93 0.55 20.54 -4.96
N ASN A 94 0.22 19.42 -5.61
CA ASN A 94 1.09 18.74 -6.58
C ASN A 94 2.46 18.33 -6.01
N LEU A 95 2.44 17.54 -4.93
CA LEU A 95 3.64 16.96 -4.31
C LEU A 95 3.70 15.46 -4.55
N ALA A 96 4.87 14.96 -4.94
CA ALA A 96 5.13 13.53 -5.03
C ALA A 96 6.30 13.09 -4.14
N LEU A 97 6.17 11.95 -3.46
CA LEU A 97 7.29 11.16 -2.95
C LEU A 97 7.40 9.88 -3.77
N VAL A 98 8.51 9.72 -4.49
CA VAL A 98 8.75 8.58 -5.38
C VAL A 98 10.00 7.83 -4.94
N GLY A 99 9.85 6.54 -4.64
CA GLY A 99 10.95 5.61 -4.39
C GLY A 99 11.31 4.78 -5.61
N ASP A 100 12.61 4.54 -5.78
CA ASP A 100 13.19 3.51 -6.65
C ASP A 100 13.90 2.50 -5.76
N HIS A 101 13.20 1.43 -5.37
CA HIS A 101 13.71 0.42 -4.41
C HIS A 101 14.11 1.04 -3.05
N ALA A 102 13.43 2.11 -2.64
CA ALA A 102 13.67 2.79 -1.38
C ALA A 102 12.86 2.12 -0.24
N THR A 103 13.53 1.85 0.87
CA THR A 103 12.91 1.35 2.09
C THR A 103 12.89 2.43 3.16
N LEU A 104 11.72 2.74 3.71
CA LEU A 104 11.55 3.57 4.90
C LEU A 104 11.47 2.67 6.14
N VAL A 105 12.36 2.92 7.10
CA VAL A 105 12.46 2.15 8.35
C VAL A 105 12.05 3.07 9.50
N PRO A 106 11.00 2.76 10.26
CA PRO A 106 10.63 3.51 11.47
C PRO A 106 11.77 3.53 12.48
N ALA A 107 11.97 4.67 13.13
CA ALA A 107 12.92 4.78 14.22
C ALA A 107 12.51 3.90 15.42
N GLU A 108 13.48 3.22 16.03
CA GLU A 108 13.23 2.36 17.19
C GLU A 108 12.64 3.16 18.36
N GLY A 109 11.61 2.60 18.99
CA GLY A 109 10.91 3.23 20.11
C GLY A 109 10.01 4.41 19.72
N ASP A 110 9.82 4.67 18.43
CA ASP A 110 8.89 5.69 17.91
C ASP A 110 7.60 5.04 17.41
N ASP A 111 6.49 5.29 18.10
CA ASP A 111 5.16 4.77 17.77
C ASP A 111 4.32 5.75 16.91
N THR A 112 4.95 6.82 16.42
CA THR A 112 4.29 7.89 15.66
C THR A 112 4.73 7.96 14.19
N VAL A 113 5.62 7.07 13.75
CA VAL A 113 6.17 7.12 12.39
C VAL A 113 5.08 7.01 11.34
N GLN A 114 4.95 8.06 10.53
CA GLN A 114 3.88 8.22 9.55
C GLN A 114 4.19 9.29 8.50
N ILE A 115 3.78 9.05 7.26
CA ILE A 115 3.56 10.11 6.27
C ILE A 115 2.12 10.61 6.40
N ASN A 116 1.97 11.88 6.78
CA ASN A 116 0.68 12.51 7.01
C ASN A 116 0.42 13.61 5.98
N ALA A 117 -0.70 13.55 5.26
CA ALA A 117 -1.15 14.65 4.41
C ALA A 117 -2.55 15.12 4.84
N ILE A 118 -2.72 16.43 4.98
CA ILE A 118 -4.00 17.09 5.29
C ILE A 118 -4.14 18.37 4.48
N ASP A 119 -5.38 18.80 4.24
CA ASP A 119 -5.69 20.07 3.54
C ASP A 119 -4.90 20.29 2.24
N SER A 120 -4.56 19.20 1.56
CA SER A 120 -3.66 19.17 0.39
C SER A 120 -4.39 18.62 -0.85
N ARG A 121 -3.80 18.77 -2.04
CA ARG A 121 -4.34 18.26 -3.31
C ARG A 121 -3.23 17.72 -4.20
N ASP A 122 -3.57 16.80 -5.09
CA ASP A 122 -2.65 16.24 -6.09
C ASP A 122 -1.40 15.65 -5.41
N ILE A 123 -1.61 14.72 -4.46
CA ILE A 123 -0.55 14.11 -3.66
C ILE A 123 -0.27 12.69 -4.14
N ALA A 124 0.98 12.40 -4.49
CA ALA A 124 1.43 11.08 -4.91
C ALA A 124 2.45 10.47 -3.93
N VAL A 125 2.26 9.21 -3.58
CA VAL A 125 3.25 8.40 -2.86
C VAL A 125 3.41 7.08 -3.60
N GLU A 126 4.60 6.87 -4.19
CA GLU A 126 4.85 5.73 -5.06
C GLU A 126 6.16 5.00 -4.79
N GLY A 127 6.19 3.68 -4.99
CA GLY A 127 7.44 2.91 -5.12
C GLY A 127 8.24 2.75 -3.81
N LEU A 128 7.56 2.80 -2.67
CA LEU A 128 8.20 2.71 -1.35
C LEU A 128 7.91 1.36 -0.67
N HIS A 129 8.94 0.86 0.02
CA HIS A 129 8.82 -0.22 0.97
C HIS A 129 8.87 0.33 2.39
N PHE A 130 7.93 -0.03 3.25
CA PHE A 130 7.96 0.29 4.67
C PHE A 130 8.33 -0.96 5.46
N ASP A 131 9.33 -0.86 6.34
CA ASP A 131 9.83 -1.98 7.13
C ASP A 131 9.50 -1.82 8.61
N TYR A 132 8.35 -2.35 9.02
CA TYR A 132 7.90 -2.46 10.42
C TYR A 132 8.23 -3.85 11.01
N THR A 133 9.24 -4.58 10.50
CA THR A 133 9.56 -5.93 10.99
C THR A 133 10.19 -5.95 12.38
N ASN A 134 10.68 -4.80 12.87
CA ASN A 134 11.13 -4.68 14.25
C ASN A 134 9.90 -4.66 15.19
N PRO A 135 9.76 -5.63 16.12
CA PRO A 135 8.59 -5.72 16.99
C PRO A 135 8.48 -4.58 18.02
N GLU A 136 9.52 -3.77 18.18
CA GLU A 136 9.52 -2.59 19.06
C GLU A 136 9.00 -1.33 18.37
N VAL A 137 8.79 -1.37 17.04
CA VAL A 137 8.15 -0.27 16.29
C VAL A 137 6.70 -0.63 15.97
N ASP A 138 5.86 0.39 15.94
CA ASP A 138 4.45 0.28 15.61
C ASP A 138 4.02 1.61 14.99
N GLY A 139 2.83 1.69 14.40
CA GLY A 139 2.31 2.97 13.91
C GLY A 139 1.49 2.87 12.64
N ARG A 140 1.69 3.83 11.73
CA ARG A 140 0.93 3.96 10.49
C ARG A 140 1.83 4.46 9.38
N ALA A 141 2.10 3.64 8.38
CA ALA A 141 2.90 4.05 7.22
C ALA A 141 2.32 5.31 6.54
N LEU A 142 1.02 5.29 6.23
CA LEU A 142 0.34 6.34 5.47
C LEU A 142 -0.96 6.78 6.16
N GLN A 143 -1.14 8.09 6.37
CA GLN A 143 -2.47 8.69 6.52
C GLN A 143 -2.56 9.92 5.63
N LEU A 144 -3.32 9.76 4.54
CA LEU A 144 -3.40 10.76 3.48
C LEU A 144 -4.85 11.21 3.35
N LYS A 145 -5.13 12.42 3.82
CA LYS A 145 -6.43 13.10 3.69
C LYS A 145 -6.29 14.22 2.69
N VAL A 146 -6.59 13.90 1.44
CA VAL A 146 -6.30 14.76 0.29
C VAL A 146 -7.62 15.15 -0.34
N SER A 147 -7.76 16.40 -0.80
CA SER A 147 -9.03 16.88 -1.35
C SER A 147 -9.37 16.24 -2.69
N ASP A 148 -8.41 16.19 -3.61
CA ASP A 148 -8.51 15.57 -4.94
C ASP A 148 -7.11 15.12 -5.40
N GLY A 149 -7.04 14.24 -6.39
CA GLY A 149 -5.77 13.83 -7.01
C GLY A 149 -4.88 12.96 -6.13
N LEU A 150 -5.45 12.11 -5.26
CA LEU A 150 -4.65 11.18 -4.45
C LEU A 150 -4.11 10.02 -5.31
N LEU A 151 -2.82 9.75 -5.25
CA LEU A 151 -2.18 8.56 -5.81
C LEU A 151 -1.35 7.84 -4.75
N VAL A 152 -1.69 6.57 -4.48
CA VAL A 152 -0.86 5.64 -3.70
C VAL A 152 -0.61 4.43 -4.58
N SER A 153 0.66 4.14 -4.87
CA SER A 153 1.01 3.15 -5.90
C SER A 153 2.27 2.37 -5.55
N ASN A 154 2.32 1.07 -5.84
CA ASN A 154 3.53 0.26 -5.66
C ASN A 154 4.11 0.37 -4.23
N ILE A 155 3.25 0.25 -3.21
CA ILE A 155 3.64 0.33 -1.81
C ILE A 155 3.65 -1.06 -1.19
N SER A 156 4.65 -1.37 -0.37
CA SER A 156 4.58 -2.53 0.52
C SER A 156 4.83 -2.15 1.97
N VAL A 157 4.15 -2.80 2.90
CA VAL A 157 4.45 -2.71 4.33
C VAL A 157 4.75 -4.11 4.85
N ALA A 158 5.98 -4.31 5.33
CA ALA A 158 6.42 -5.54 5.98
C ALA A 158 6.39 -5.37 7.50
N GLY A 159 6.10 -6.44 8.23
CA GLY A 159 5.94 -6.46 9.68
C GLY A 159 4.49 -6.36 10.13
N GLN A 160 4.23 -6.88 11.33
CA GLN A 160 2.89 -6.83 11.93
C GLN A 160 2.68 -5.45 12.56
N ILE A 161 1.52 -4.84 12.29
CA ILE A 161 1.12 -3.57 12.92
C ILE A 161 -0.05 -3.86 13.84
N ASP A 162 0.19 -3.66 15.14
CA ASP A 162 -0.68 -4.09 16.22
C ASP A 162 -1.23 -2.93 17.05
N ARG A 163 -0.80 -1.70 16.80
CA ARG A 163 -1.33 -0.50 17.46
C ARG A 163 -1.63 0.58 16.44
N GLY A 164 -2.18 1.69 16.94
CA GLY A 164 -2.67 2.77 16.09
C GLY A 164 -3.93 2.37 15.31
N GLY A 165 -4.14 3.01 14.17
CA GLY A 165 -5.31 2.77 13.32
C GLY A 165 -4.99 2.01 12.03
N GLY A 166 -3.96 1.16 12.05
CA GLY A 166 -3.51 0.34 10.92
C GLY A 166 -2.51 1.03 9.98
N PRO A 167 -1.89 0.27 9.06
CA PRO A 167 -0.80 0.78 8.22
C PRO A 167 -1.20 1.87 7.25
N VAL A 168 -2.41 1.80 6.69
CA VAL A 168 -2.85 2.71 5.63
C VAL A 168 -4.19 3.32 5.97
N ARG A 169 -4.26 4.65 5.98
CA ARG A 169 -5.50 5.41 5.91
C ARG A 169 -5.47 6.35 4.72
N VAL A 170 -6.56 6.39 3.99
CA VAL A 170 -6.75 7.32 2.87
C VAL A 170 -8.15 7.93 2.93
N ASP A 171 -8.24 9.22 2.66
CA ASP A 171 -9.49 9.96 2.56
C ASP A 171 -9.40 10.91 1.36
N VAL A 172 -10.42 10.91 0.50
CA VAL A 172 -10.62 11.94 -0.52
C VAL A 172 -11.72 12.87 -0.01
N THR A 173 -11.34 14.08 0.40
CA THR A 173 -12.21 14.93 1.23
C THR A 173 -13.16 15.83 0.42
N ASP A 174 -12.86 16.09 -0.86
CA ASP A 174 -13.81 16.76 -1.76
C ASP A 174 -14.84 15.73 -2.30
N PRO A 175 -16.17 16.01 -2.23
CA PRO A 175 -17.20 15.16 -2.82
C PRO A 175 -17.04 14.84 -4.31
N ASP A 176 -16.41 15.72 -5.09
CA ASP A 176 -16.14 15.53 -6.52
C ASP A 176 -14.69 15.04 -6.77
N GLY A 177 -13.88 14.97 -5.70
CA GLY A 177 -12.49 14.54 -5.74
C GLY A 177 -12.33 13.05 -6.00
N LYS A 178 -11.14 12.68 -6.48
CA LYS A 178 -10.78 11.31 -6.83
C LYS A 178 -9.44 10.90 -6.26
N GLY A 179 -9.33 9.61 -5.96
CA GLY A 179 -8.09 8.97 -5.53
C GLY A 179 -7.94 7.57 -6.10
N VAL A 180 -6.68 7.15 -6.26
CA VAL A 180 -6.31 5.79 -6.64
C VAL A 180 -5.36 5.23 -5.60
N VAL A 181 -5.66 4.02 -5.14
CA VAL A 181 -4.77 3.19 -4.34
C VAL A 181 -4.55 1.91 -5.13
N GLU A 182 -3.34 1.71 -5.66
CA GLU A 182 -3.06 0.54 -6.48
C GLU A 182 -1.75 -0.14 -6.15
N ARG A 183 -1.71 -1.47 -6.33
CA ARG A 183 -0.51 -2.29 -6.09
C ARG A 183 0.06 -2.08 -4.68
N VAL A 184 -0.83 -2.06 -3.68
CA VAL A 184 -0.47 -2.00 -2.26
C VAL A 184 -0.44 -3.41 -1.68
N SER A 185 0.67 -3.79 -1.05
CA SER A 185 0.86 -5.11 -0.42
C SER A 185 1.14 -4.98 1.08
N ILE A 186 0.26 -5.53 1.90
CA ILE A 186 0.37 -5.55 3.36
C ILE A 186 0.02 -6.97 3.90
N PRO A 187 0.95 -7.94 3.78
CA PRO A 187 0.63 -9.35 3.97
C PRO A 187 0.70 -9.83 5.44
N ASP A 188 1.44 -9.12 6.30
CA ASP A 188 1.82 -9.64 7.62
C ASP A 188 0.77 -9.41 8.71
N GLY A 189 -0.23 -8.55 8.42
CA GLY A 189 -1.41 -8.39 9.23
C GLY A 189 -1.20 -7.72 10.58
N SER A 190 -2.00 -8.16 11.55
CA SER A 190 -1.91 -7.78 12.95
C SER A 190 -1.82 -9.05 13.80
N GLY A 191 -1.12 -8.99 14.92
CA GLY A 191 -1.24 -9.95 16.01
C GLY A 191 -2.60 -9.88 16.71
N GLU A 192 -2.62 -9.76 18.03
CA GLU A 192 -3.85 -9.92 18.83
C GLU A 192 -4.77 -8.69 18.84
N SER A 193 -4.28 -7.54 18.40
CA SER A 193 -5.03 -6.28 18.41
C SER A 193 -6.03 -6.19 17.27
N ARG A 194 -7.17 -5.55 17.52
CA ARG A 194 -8.20 -5.26 16.50
C ARG A 194 -7.73 -4.13 15.58
N VAL A 195 -7.05 -4.49 14.50
CA VAL A 195 -6.50 -3.54 13.52
C VAL A 195 -7.14 -3.80 12.15
N THR A 196 -7.38 -2.72 11.41
CA THR A 196 -7.79 -2.75 10.01
C THR A 196 -6.59 -2.46 9.12
N GLY A 197 -6.36 -3.25 8.06
CA GLY A 197 -5.21 -3.07 7.17
C GLY A 197 -5.26 -1.74 6.41
N MET A 198 -6.31 -1.53 5.62
CA MET A 198 -6.57 -0.28 4.91
C MET A 198 -7.88 0.34 5.40
N TYR A 199 -7.82 1.61 5.77
CA TYR A 199 -8.96 2.34 6.29
C TYR A 199 -9.30 3.53 5.38
N VAL A 200 -10.52 3.56 4.85
CA VAL A 200 -11.13 4.78 4.34
C VAL A 200 -11.93 5.39 5.47
N GLY A 201 -11.56 6.60 5.88
CA GLY A 201 -12.12 7.25 7.05
C GLY A 201 -13.42 7.98 6.81
N ASP A 202 -13.90 8.58 7.89
CA ASP A 202 -15.15 9.33 7.98
C ASP A 202 -15.07 10.72 7.35
N ASP A 203 -13.86 11.18 7.01
CA ASP A 203 -13.58 12.41 6.26
C ASP A 203 -13.69 12.21 4.74
N ASN A 204 -13.76 10.96 4.26
CA ASN A 204 -13.89 10.69 2.83
C ASN A 204 -15.28 11.08 2.30
N HIS A 205 -15.31 12.02 1.37
CA HIS A 205 -16.51 12.42 0.65
C HIS A 205 -16.47 12.12 -0.86
N GLY A 206 -15.28 11.90 -1.42
CA GLY A 206 -15.06 11.61 -2.84
C GLY A 206 -14.98 10.12 -3.19
N GLU A 207 -14.41 9.84 -4.36
CA GLU A 207 -14.24 8.50 -4.90
C GLU A 207 -12.80 8.00 -4.71
N ILE A 208 -12.62 6.79 -4.16
CA ILE A 208 -11.33 6.11 -4.12
C ILE A 208 -11.44 4.77 -4.84
N VAL A 209 -10.57 4.53 -5.82
CA VAL A 209 -10.46 3.26 -6.53
C VAL A 209 -9.29 2.46 -5.95
N PHE A 210 -9.58 1.27 -5.43
CA PHE A 210 -8.58 0.29 -5.04
C PHE A 210 -8.35 -0.72 -6.17
N ARG A 211 -7.09 -0.96 -6.57
CA ARG A 211 -6.75 -1.88 -7.66
C ARG A 211 -5.50 -2.71 -7.33
N ASP A 212 -5.57 -4.02 -7.57
CA ASP A 212 -4.42 -4.92 -7.43
C ASP A 212 -3.73 -4.86 -6.03
N CYS A 213 -4.53 -4.66 -4.97
CA CYS A 213 -4.01 -4.65 -3.60
C CYS A 213 -4.07 -6.05 -2.98
N HIS A 214 -3.03 -6.41 -2.22
CA HIS A 214 -2.97 -7.62 -1.39
C HIS A 214 -3.00 -7.20 0.08
N VAL A 215 -4.06 -7.60 0.78
CA VAL A 215 -4.20 -7.38 2.22
C VAL A 215 -4.52 -8.69 2.91
N GLU A 216 -3.74 -9.05 3.92
CA GLU A 216 -3.86 -10.33 4.63
C GLU A 216 -3.55 -10.18 6.12
N GLY A 217 -4.03 -11.12 6.93
CA GLY A 217 -3.62 -11.25 8.34
C GLY A 217 -4.19 -10.24 9.33
N PHE A 218 -5.01 -9.26 8.92
CA PHE A 218 -5.60 -8.27 9.85
C PHE A 218 -6.81 -8.84 10.61
N SER A 219 -6.81 -8.68 11.93
CA SER A 219 -7.77 -9.33 12.83
C SER A 219 -9.17 -8.72 12.82
N ASP A 220 -9.33 -7.45 12.42
CA ASP A 220 -10.63 -6.80 12.27
C ASP A 220 -11.13 -6.84 10.82
N ASN A 221 -10.48 -6.08 9.93
CA ASN A 221 -10.81 -6.04 8.50
C ASN A 221 -9.53 -5.87 7.66
N GLY A 222 -9.50 -6.48 6.46
CA GLY A 222 -8.45 -6.15 5.49
C GLY A 222 -8.62 -4.73 4.96
N LEU A 223 -9.80 -4.41 4.45
CA LEU A 223 -10.19 -3.06 4.00
C LEU A 223 -11.53 -2.70 4.65
N TYR A 224 -11.60 -1.53 5.29
CA TYR A 224 -12.83 -0.98 5.82
C TYR A 224 -13.02 0.44 5.31
N ALA A 225 -14.24 0.74 4.85
CA ALA A 225 -14.63 2.08 4.43
C ALA A 225 -15.75 2.58 5.34
N ASP A 226 -15.42 3.51 6.22
CA ASP A 226 -16.38 4.11 7.11
C ASP A 226 -17.27 5.07 6.31
N PRO A 227 -18.61 4.93 6.36
CA PRO A 227 -19.47 5.92 5.73
C PRO A 227 -19.17 7.31 6.30
N PRO A 228 -19.06 8.35 5.45
CA PRO A 228 -18.78 9.69 5.93
C PRO A 228 -19.76 10.10 7.01
N CYS A 229 -19.24 10.74 8.06
CA CYS A 229 -20.06 11.26 9.14
C CYS A 229 -21.17 12.13 8.52
N ARG A 230 -22.42 11.72 8.73
CA ARG A 230 -23.59 12.26 8.03
C ARG A 230 -23.88 13.70 8.44
N ALA A 231 -23.22 14.64 7.79
CA ALA A 231 -23.69 16.01 7.66
C ALA A 231 -24.41 16.27 6.33
N ASN A 232 -24.83 15.26 5.54
CA ASN A 232 -25.98 15.38 4.63
C ASN A 232 -26.36 14.05 3.94
N ARG A 233 -27.55 13.53 4.23
CA ARG A 233 -28.15 12.43 3.45
C ARG A 233 -28.72 12.97 2.14
N ARG A 234 -28.06 12.76 1.00
CA ARG A 234 -28.75 12.51 -0.29
C ARG A 234 -28.03 11.38 -1.04
N ARG A 235 -28.83 10.51 -1.65
CA ARG A 235 -28.49 9.15 -2.11
C ARG A 235 -27.33 9.14 -3.14
N GLY A 236 -26.19 8.57 -2.78
CA GLY A 236 -25.13 8.14 -3.70
C GLY A 236 -25.15 6.62 -3.89
N ARG A 237 -25.00 6.17 -5.13
CA ARG A 237 -25.21 4.80 -5.61
C ARG A 237 -23.88 4.03 -5.57
N LEU A 238 -23.74 3.02 -4.72
CA LEU A 238 -22.60 2.11 -4.75
C LEU A 238 -22.70 1.20 -6.00
N LEU A 239 -21.86 1.41 -7.01
CA LEU A 239 -21.66 0.44 -8.09
C LEU A 239 -20.72 -0.65 -7.57
N ARG A 240 -21.27 -1.84 -7.30
CA ARG A 240 -20.49 -3.05 -7.01
C ARG A 240 -20.11 -3.73 -8.32
N GLU A 241 -18.82 -3.71 -8.67
CA GLU A 241 -18.19 -4.83 -9.36
C GLU A 241 -17.16 -5.45 -8.40
N LEU A 242 -17.59 -6.47 -7.65
CA LEU A 242 -16.69 -7.35 -6.89
C LEU A 242 -16.81 -8.74 -7.49
N ARG A 243 -15.77 -9.19 -8.20
CA ARG A 243 -15.58 -10.60 -8.53
C ARG A 243 -14.75 -11.26 -7.42
N HIS A 244 -15.41 -12.23 -6.77
CA HIS A 244 -14.85 -13.32 -5.94
C HIS A 244 -13.91 -12.93 -4.80
N LEU A 245 -14.49 -12.61 -3.64
CA LEU A 245 -13.90 -12.94 -2.34
C LEU A 245 -14.56 -14.24 -1.87
N GLU A 246 -13.83 -15.36 -1.93
CA GLU A 246 -14.24 -16.60 -1.28
C GLU A 246 -14.19 -16.40 0.23
N ARG A 247 -15.31 -16.63 0.92
CA ARG A 247 -15.37 -16.66 2.38
C ARG A 247 -15.04 -18.08 2.84
N PRO A 248 -14.11 -18.29 3.80
CA PRO A 248 -14.03 -19.57 4.48
C PRO A 248 -15.26 -19.77 5.37
N ASN A 249 -15.77 -20.98 5.31
CA ASN A 249 -16.97 -21.48 5.97
C ASN A 249 -16.76 -21.54 7.49
N GLN A 250 -17.38 -20.65 8.27
CA GLN A 250 -17.44 -20.81 9.73
C GLN A 250 -18.54 -21.81 10.10
N GLU A 251 -18.13 -23.04 10.42
CA GLU A 251 -18.98 -24.03 11.08
C GLU A 251 -19.44 -23.49 12.44
N ARG A 252 -20.76 -23.41 12.62
CA ARG A 252 -21.40 -23.05 13.89
C ARG A 252 -21.19 -24.17 14.91
N VAL A 253 -20.27 -23.99 15.84
CA VAL A 253 -20.23 -24.78 17.07
C VAL A 253 -21.39 -24.37 17.97
N GLY A 254 -22.35 -25.28 18.16
CA GLY A 254 -23.55 -25.07 18.97
C GLY A 254 -23.23 -24.90 20.46
N ARG A 255 -23.80 -23.86 21.08
CA ARG A 255 -23.78 -23.69 22.55
C ARG A 255 -24.65 -24.76 23.23
N PRO A 256 -24.19 -25.40 24.33
CA PRO A 256 -25.00 -26.33 25.09
C PRO A 256 -26.09 -25.60 25.90
N ARG A 257 -27.31 -26.15 25.90
CA ARG A 257 -28.46 -25.67 26.69
C ARG A 257 -28.25 -26.02 28.17
N ARG A 258 -28.46 -25.05 29.06
CA ARG A 258 -28.51 -25.28 30.52
C ARG A 258 -29.79 -26.05 30.90
N PRO A 259 -29.74 -26.96 31.89
CA PRO A 259 -30.94 -27.62 32.40
C PRO A 259 -31.73 -26.70 33.35
N HIS A 260 -33.06 -26.81 33.31
CA HIS A 260 -33.98 -26.17 34.25
C HIS A 260 -34.01 -26.94 35.59
N PRO A 261 -34.25 -26.25 36.72
CA PRO A 261 -34.29 -26.88 38.04
C PRO A 261 -35.62 -27.64 38.23
N VAL A 262 -35.54 -28.74 38.99
CA VAL A 262 -36.68 -29.47 39.56
C VAL A 262 -36.75 -29.15 41.04
#